data_AF-A0A8H3IJL0-F1
#
_entry.id   AF-A0A8H3IJL0-F1
#
_cell.length_a   1.000
_cell.length_b   1.000
_cell.length_c   1.000
_cell.angle_alpha   90.00
_cell.angle_beta   90.00
_cell.angle_gamma   90.00
#
_symmetry.space_group_name_H-M   'P 1'
#
loop_
_entity.id
_entity.type
_entity.pdbx_description
1 polymer ?
#
loop_
_entity_poly.entity_id
_entity_poly.type
_entity_poly.pdbx_seq_one_letter_code
_entity_poly.pdbx_strand_id
1 'polypeptide(L)'
;MDPHLLLCQIHTERLDLWLVLCLLIYLPIVHILRYQRATSLERKYAPEGRKSLRNMTAEDAQSILKTLAELEFPSLYGFSMVVALFRTYGIPSISSLLVSTGQLKSRETASKRAADTGVLLLEFGLNKPTSERAIEAVARMNYLHSRYQKAGKISNDDLLYTLGIFALEPSRWINRYEWRCMTDVEMCACGTYWKNMGDAMEISYSKLRSSANG
;
A
#
# COMPACT_ATOMS: atom_id res chain seq x y z
N MET A 1 -23.91 -46.13 -28.84
CA MET A 1 -23.50 -44.88 -28.18
C MET A 1 -23.85 -45.03 -26.71
N ASP A 2 -22.88 -44.92 -25.82
CA ASP A 2 -23.07 -45.25 -24.39
C ASP A 2 -23.93 -44.18 -23.69
N PRO A 3 -25.10 -44.54 -23.12
CA PRO A 3 -25.98 -43.59 -22.44
C PRO A 3 -25.33 -42.91 -21.22
N HIS A 4 -24.34 -43.54 -20.59
CA HIS A 4 -23.60 -42.92 -19.48
C HIS A 4 -22.70 -41.76 -19.95
N LEU A 5 -22.09 -41.88 -21.14
CA LEU A 5 -21.27 -40.82 -21.74
C LEU A 5 -22.14 -39.60 -22.13
N LEU A 6 -23.35 -39.84 -22.65
CA LEU A 6 -24.31 -38.78 -22.99
C LEU A 6 -24.79 -37.99 -21.75
N LEU A 7 -25.10 -38.67 -20.65
CA LEU A 7 -25.52 -38.02 -19.41
C LEU A 7 -24.40 -37.19 -18.77
N CYS A 8 -23.16 -37.69 -18.82
CA CYS A 8 -21.98 -36.97 -18.35
C CYS A 8 -21.77 -35.68 -19.16
N GLN A 9 -21.87 -35.78 -20.49
CA GLN A 9 -21.70 -34.65 -21.41
C GLN A 9 -22.78 -33.57 -21.24
N ILE A 10 -24.05 -33.96 -21.06
CA ILE A 10 -25.15 -33.02 -20.78
C ILE A 10 -24.94 -32.32 -19.42
N HIS A 11 -24.43 -33.05 -18.41
CA HIS A 11 -24.18 -32.46 -17.10
C HIS A 11 -23.03 -31.44 -17.13
N THR A 12 -21.94 -31.75 -17.86
CA THR A 12 -20.82 -30.81 -18.07
C THR A 12 -21.25 -29.58 -18.86
N GLU A 13 -21.99 -29.74 -19.97
CA GLU A 13 -22.48 -28.59 -20.76
C GLU A 13 -23.42 -27.70 -19.95
N ARG A 14 -24.26 -28.30 -19.09
CA ARG A 14 -25.14 -27.55 -18.20
C ARG A 14 -24.36 -26.79 -17.12
N LEU A 15 -23.30 -27.39 -16.58
CA LEU A 15 -22.41 -26.74 -15.62
C LEU A 15 -21.69 -25.54 -16.26
N ASP A 16 -21.19 -25.70 -17.48
CA ASP A 16 -20.52 -24.65 -18.25
C ASP A 16 -21.47 -23.46 -18.52
N LEU A 17 -22.72 -23.73 -18.89
CA LEU A 17 -23.75 -22.69 -19.06
C LEU A 17 -24.01 -21.89 -17.78
N TRP A 18 -24.11 -22.57 -16.63
CA TRP A 18 -24.29 -21.89 -15.34
C TRP A 18 -23.07 -21.06 -14.96
N LEU A 19 -21.86 -21.58 -15.19
CA LEU A 19 -20.62 -20.83 -14.94
C LEU A 19 -20.55 -19.56 -15.80
N VAL A 20 -20.88 -19.66 -17.09
CA VAL A 20 -20.94 -18.50 -17.99
C VAL A 20 -21.97 -17.48 -17.51
N LEU A 21 -23.18 -17.93 -17.15
CA LEU A 21 -24.21 -17.03 -16.63
C LEU A 21 -23.78 -16.35 -15.32
N CYS A 22 -23.21 -17.10 -14.39
CA CYS A 22 -22.69 -16.57 -13.14
C CYS A 22 -21.61 -15.50 -13.40
N LEU A 23 -20.70 -15.72 -14.35
CA LEU A 23 -19.67 -14.73 -14.71
C LEU A 23 -20.27 -13.49 -15.37
N LEU A 24 -21.23 -13.66 -16.29
CA LEU A 24 -21.92 -12.56 -16.97
C LEU A 24 -22.70 -11.66 -16.01
N ILE A 25 -23.13 -12.19 -14.86
CA ILE A 25 -23.81 -11.41 -13.80
C ILE A 25 -22.79 -10.85 -12.80
N TYR A 26 -21.83 -11.67 -12.37
CA TYR A 26 -20.85 -11.32 -11.34
C TYR A 26 -19.94 -10.17 -11.79
N LEU A 27 -19.39 -10.23 -13.01
CA LEU A 27 -18.42 -9.23 -13.47
C LEU A 27 -19.03 -7.81 -13.57
N PRO A 28 -20.23 -7.60 -14.13
CA PRO A 28 -20.89 -6.29 -14.10
C PRO A 28 -21.21 -5.80 -12.69
N ILE A 29 -21.69 -6.68 -11.80
CA ILE A 29 -21.99 -6.30 -10.41
C ILE A 29 -20.71 -5.82 -9.72
N VAL A 30 -19.62 -6.58 -9.83
CA VAL A 30 -18.32 -6.19 -9.25
C VAL A 30 -17.84 -4.88 -9.84
N HIS A 31 -17.91 -4.72 -11.16
CA HIS A 31 -17.52 -3.48 -11.83
C HIS A 31 -18.32 -2.28 -11.31
N ILE A 32 -19.64 -2.38 -11.28
CA ILE A 32 -20.54 -1.32 -10.80
C ILE A 32 -20.23 -0.98 -9.33
N LEU A 33 -20.15 -1.98 -8.45
CA LEU A 33 -19.90 -1.76 -7.02
C LEU A 33 -18.53 -1.11 -6.75
N ARG A 34 -17.50 -1.46 -7.52
CA ARG A 34 -16.17 -0.85 -7.38
C ARG A 34 -16.15 0.60 -7.85
N TYR A 35 -16.78 0.91 -8.99
CA TYR A 35 -16.92 2.31 -9.43
C TYR A 35 -17.79 3.13 -8.47
N GLN A 36 -18.87 2.55 -7.94
CA GLN A 36 -19.67 3.19 -6.89
C GLN A 36 -18.83 3.49 -5.64
N ARG A 37 -17.94 2.57 -5.23
CA ARG A 37 -17.03 2.82 -4.11
C ARG A 37 -16.10 3.99 -4.39
N ALA A 38 -15.42 3.98 -5.53
CA ALA A 38 -14.53 5.08 -5.94
C ALA A 38 -15.26 6.43 -5.94
N THR A 39 -16.43 6.51 -6.59
CA THR A 39 -17.25 7.74 -6.61
C THR A 39 -17.75 8.15 -5.23
N SER A 40 -18.04 7.20 -4.33
CA SER A 40 -18.45 7.53 -2.96
C SER A 40 -17.33 8.15 -2.13
N LEU A 41 -16.08 7.71 -2.32
CA LEU A 41 -14.90 8.36 -1.73
C LEU A 41 -14.76 9.79 -2.25
N GLU A 42 -14.90 10.00 -3.57
CA GLU A 42 -14.81 11.34 -4.15
C GLU A 42 -15.89 12.28 -3.60
N ARG A 43 -17.15 11.83 -3.53
CA ARG A 43 -18.24 12.63 -2.97
C ARG A 43 -18.02 12.96 -1.49
N LYS A 44 -17.49 12.01 -0.73
CA LYS A 44 -17.27 12.17 0.72
C LYS A 44 -16.11 13.12 1.04
N TYR A 45 -14.99 12.99 0.33
CA TYR A 45 -13.75 13.70 0.67
C TYR A 45 -13.45 14.89 -0.25
N ALA A 46 -14.13 14.99 -1.40
CA ALA A 46 -13.98 16.08 -2.36
C ALA A 46 -15.32 16.66 -2.84
N PRO A 47 -16.24 17.06 -1.94
CA PRO A 47 -17.54 17.63 -2.34
C PRO A 47 -17.41 18.91 -3.18
N GLU A 48 -16.33 19.69 -3.00
CA GLU A 48 -16.00 20.87 -3.81
C GLU A 48 -14.85 20.59 -4.80
N GLY A 49 -14.64 19.32 -5.14
CA GLY A 49 -13.52 18.86 -5.95
C GLY A 49 -12.16 19.09 -5.26
N ARG A 50 -11.15 19.46 -6.05
CA ARG A 50 -9.75 19.62 -5.57
C ARG A 50 -9.60 20.62 -4.42
N LYS A 51 -10.50 21.60 -4.27
CA LYS A 51 -10.44 22.59 -3.18
C LYS A 51 -10.60 21.95 -1.80
N SER A 52 -11.41 20.89 -1.68
CA SER A 52 -11.62 20.17 -0.43
C SER A 52 -10.38 19.39 0.01
N LEU A 53 -9.53 18.98 -0.93
CA LEU A 53 -8.37 18.12 -0.67
C LEU A 53 -7.33 18.77 0.25
N ARG A 54 -7.25 20.10 0.27
CA ARG A 54 -6.35 20.84 1.19
C ARG A 54 -6.67 20.60 2.68
N ASN A 55 -7.89 20.15 2.97
CA ASN A 55 -8.37 19.91 4.33
C ASN A 55 -8.30 18.41 4.72
N MET A 56 -7.77 17.55 3.85
CA MET A 56 -7.71 16.12 4.12
C MET A 56 -6.82 15.84 5.33
N THR A 57 -7.39 15.22 6.36
CA THR A 57 -6.66 14.88 7.58
C THR A 57 -5.85 13.59 7.40
N ALA A 58 -4.92 13.32 8.32
CA ALA A 58 -4.19 12.05 8.35
C ALA A 58 -5.13 10.85 8.57
N GLU A 59 -6.21 11.02 9.35
CA GLU A 59 -7.21 9.96 9.56
C GLU A 59 -8.04 9.71 8.29
N ASP A 60 -8.43 10.76 7.57
CA ASP A 60 -9.13 10.62 6.27
C ASP A 60 -8.24 9.89 5.26
N ALA A 61 -6.99 10.32 5.15
CA ALA A 61 -6.00 9.72 4.27
C ALA A 61 -5.79 8.24 4.60
N GLN A 62 -5.62 7.89 5.88
CA GLN A 62 -5.49 6.51 6.33
C GLN A 62 -6.74 5.67 6.01
N SER A 63 -7.95 6.21 6.22
CA SER A 63 -9.19 5.52 5.88
C SER A 63 -9.32 5.23 4.38
N ILE A 64 -8.90 6.16 3.53
CA ILE A 64 -8.86 5.97 2.07
C ILE A 64 -7.82 4.89 1.73
N LEU A 65 -6.61 4.96 2.29
CA LEU A 65 -5.55 3.95 2.05
C LEU A 65 -5.96 2.56 2.50
N LYS A 66 -6.64 2.43 3.64
CA LYS A 66 -7.21 1.16 4.11
C LYS A 66 -8.21 0.60 3.11
N THR A 67 -9.09 1.45 2.57
CA THR A 67 -10.05 1.06 1.52
C THR A 67 -9.32 0.59 0.26
N LEU A 68 -8.26 1.30 -0.14
CA LEU A 68 -7.43 0.94 -1.28
C LEU A 68 -6.75 -0.43 -1.09
N ALA A 69 -6.16 -0.65 0.08
CA ALA A 69 -5.41 -1.85 0.42
C ALA A 69 -6.29 -3.08 0.71
N GLU A 70 -7.49 -2.91 1.26
CA GLU A 70 -8.35 -4.04 1.63
C GLU A 70 -9.38 -4.39 0.55
N LEU A 71 -9.86 -3.39 -0.20
CA LEU A 71 -11.06 -3.55 -1.04
C LEU A 71 -10.88 -3.17 -2.52
N GLU A 72 -10.07 -2.15 -2.84
CA GLU A 72 -9.93 -1.70 -4.22
C GLU A 72 -8.79 -2.38 -4.97
N PHE A 73 -7.61 -2.56 -4.36
CA PHE A 73 -6.42 -3.06 -5.03
C PHE A 73 -5.61 -4.02 -4.15
N PRO A 74 -6.23 -5.00 -3.47
CA PRO A 74 -5.59 -5.68 -2.34
C PRO A 74 -4.31 -6.42 -2.71
N SER A 75 -4.31 -7.15 -3.82
CA SER A 75 -3.14 -7.89 -4.28
C SER A 75 -2.02 -6.97 -4.75
N LEU A 76 -2.33 -6.00 -5.63
CA LEU A 76 -1.29 -5.16 -6.21
C LEU A 76 -0.79 -4.07 -5.25
N TYR A 77 -1.63 -3.57 -4.35
CA TYR A 77 -1.20 -2.69 -3.28
C TYR A 77 -0.17 -3.40 -2.40
N GLY A 78 -0.48 -4.59 -1.89
CA GLY A 78 0.46 -5.39 -1.10
C GLY A 78 1.75 -5.72 -1.85
N PHE A 79 1.63 -6.14 -3.12
CA PHE A 79 2.80 -6.41 -3.97
C PHE A 79 3.67 -5.17 -4.19
N SER A 80 3.07 -4.00 -4.44
CA SER A 80 3.80 -2.74 -4.64
C SER A 80 4.58 -2.30 -3.39
N MET A 81 4.05 -2.56 -2.20
CA MET A 81 4.74 -2.30 -0.93
C MET A 81 5.99 -3.18 -0.78
N VAL A 82 5.90 -4.44 -1.22
CA VAL A 82 7.05 -5.35 -1.26
C VAL A 82 8.08 -4.87 -2.29
N VAL A 83 7.64 -4.43 -3.48
CA VAL A 83 8.53 -3.83 -4.48
C VAL A 83 9.23 -2.57 -3.94
N ALA A 84 8.52 -1.71 -3.20
CA ALA A 84 9.13 -0.55 -2.55
C ALA A 84 10.26 -0.98 -1.61
N LEU A 85 10.02 -1.97 -0.74
CA LEU A 85 11.08 -2.53 0.11
C LEU A 85 12.27 -3.05 -0.70
N PHE A 86 12.02 -3.86 -1.74
CA PHE A 86 13.10 -4.41 -2.56
C PHE A 86 13.92 -3.33 -3.27
N ARG A 87 13.29 -2.23 -3.70
CA ARG A 87 14.00 -1.10 -4.33
C ARG A 87 15.03 -0.46 -3.40
N THR A 88 14.79 -0.43 -2.09
CA THR A 88 15.78 0.07 -1.11
C THR A 88 17.07 -0.75 -1.14
N TYR A 89 17.02 -2.03 -1.51
CA TYR A 89 18.20 -2.90 -1.51
C TYR A 89 19.16 -2.58 -2.66
N GLY A 90 18.71 -1.79 -3.65
CA GLY A 90 19.55 -1.24 -4.71
C GLY A 90 20.36 -0.01 -4.31
N ILE A 91 20.10 0.58 -3.13
CA ILE A 91 20.84 1.75 -2.64
C ILE A 91 22.08 1.30 -1.87
N PRO A 92 23.32 1.71 -2.25
CA PRO A 92 24.55 1.17 -1.66
C PRO A 92 24.67 1.34 -0.14
N SER A 93 24.27 2.48 0.41
CA SER A 93 24.27 2.75 1.86
C SER A 93 23.34 1.78 2.60
N ILE A 94 22.10 1.65 2.13
CA ILE A 94 21.09 0.75 2.71
C ILE A 94 21.51 -0.71 2.58
N SER A 95 21.94 -1.12 1.39
CA SER A 95 22.36 -2.50 1.09
C SER A 95 23.54 -2.94 1.96
N SER A 96 24.57 -2.09 2.09
CA SER A 96 25.73 -2.37 2.95
C SER A 96 25.33 -2.54 4.41
N LEU A 97 24.41 -1.69 4.90
CA LEU A 97 23.87 -1.83 6.24
C LEU A 97 23.13 -3.16 6.41
N LEU A 98 22.22 -3.51 5.49
CA LEU A 98 21.46 -4.76 5.54
C LEU A 98 22.38 -5.99 5.61
N VAL A 99 23.44 -6.03 4.77
CA VAL A 99 24.45 -7.09 4.80
C VAL A 99 25.15 -7.14 6.17
N SER A 100 25.58 -5.99 6.69
CA SER A 100 26.29 -5.92 7.97
C SER A 100 25.44 -6.38 9.17
N THR A 101 24.13 -6.11 9.15
CA THR A 101 23.22 -6.52 10.23
C THR A 101 22.92 -8.01 10.25
N GLY A 102 23.21 -8.71 9.15
CA GLY A 102 22.94 -10.13 9.00
C GLY A 102 21.45 -10.51 8.89
N GLN A 103 20.54 -9.54 8.86
CA GLN A 103 19.09 -9.79 8.90
C GLN A 103 18.52 -10.37 7.60
N LEU A 104 19.33 -10.48 6.55
CA LEU A 104 18.99 -11.09 5.27
C LEU A 104 19.98 -12.22 4.87
N LYS A 105 20.80 -12.72 5.81
CA LYS A 105 21.87 -13.69 5.50
C LYS A 105 21.38 -15.13 5.33
N SER A 106 20.30 -15.52 5.99
CA SER A 106 19.73 -16.87 5.94
C SER A 106 18.22 -16.81 5.72
N ARG A 107 17.61 -17.95 5.37
CA ARG A 107 16.17 -18.05 5.22
C ARG A 107 15.43 -17.68 6.51
N GLU A 108 15.93 -18.12 7.66
CA GLU A 108 15.32 -17.91 8.97
C GLU A 108 15.36 -16.42 9.36
N THR A 109 16.54 -15.80 9.23
CA THR A 109 16.74 -14.38 9.54
C THR A 109 15.95 -13.48 8.59
N ALA A 110 15.94 -13.79 7.28
CA ALA A 110 15.16 -13.07 6.29
C ALA A 110 13.64 -13.21 6.52
N SER A 111 13.16 -14.42 6.82
CA SER A 111 11.74 -14.67 7.10
C SER A 111 11.26 -13.93 8.35
N LYS A 112 12.07 -13.96 9.42
CA LYS A 112 11.79 -13.19 10.63
C LYS A 112 11.75 -11.70 10.34
N ARG A 113 12.74 -11.16 9.63
CA ARG A 113 12.78 -9.73 9.26
C ARG A 113 11.57 -9.34 8.42
N ALA A 114 11.15 -10.18 7.48
CA ALA A 114 9.98 -9.95 6.65
C ALA A 114 8.70 -9.92 7.49
N ALA A 115 8.53 -10.86 8.42
CA ALA A 115 7.41 -10.88 9.35
C ALA A 115 7.41 -9.65 10.28
N ASP A 116 8.54 -9.33 10.91
CA ASP A 116 8.70 -8.17 11.80
C ASP A 116 8.36 -6.86 11.05
N THR A 117 8.84 -6.70 9.81
CA THR A 117 8.53 -5.53 8.97
C THR A 117 7.07 -5.50 8.58
N GLY A 118 6.52 -6.64 8.16
CA GLY A 118 5.12 -6.76 7.73
C GLY A 118 4.14 -6.38 8.84
N VAL A 119 4.38 -6.84 10.07
CA VAL A 119 3.55 -6.46 11.22
C VAL A 119 3.59 -4.95 11.42
N LEU A 120 4.77 -4.32 11.49
CA LEU A 120 4.86 -2.86 11.67
C LEU A 120 4.11 -2.09 10.57
N LEU A 121 4.31 -2.46 9.30
CA LEU A 121 3.63 -1.83 8.16
C LEU A 121 2.10 -1.98 8.25
N LEU A 122 1.60 -3.16 8.66
CA LEU A 122 0.17 -3.38 8.82
C LEU A 122 -0.40 -2.59 10.00
N GLU A 123 0.33 -2.53 11.12
CA GLU A 123 -0.14 -1.85 12.32
C GLU A 123 -0.30 -0.35 12.11
N PHE A 124 0.71 0.34 11.58
CA PHE A 124 0.56 1.77 11.30
C PHE A 124 -0.24 2.05 10.01
N GLY A 125 -0.30 1.08 9.10
CA GLY A 125 -0.97 1.18 7.79
C GLY A 125 -2.50 1.07 7.86
N LEU A 126 -3.00 0.09 8.61
CA LEU A 126 -4.42 -0.28 8.62
C LEU A 126 -5.18 0.26 9.83
N ASN A 127 -4.49 0.72 10.87
CA ASN A 127 -5.14 1.36 12.01
C ASN A 127 -5.12 2.89 11.89
N LYS A 128 -6.04 3.56 12.59
CA LYS A 128 -6.06 5.03 12.66
C LYS A 128 -4.72 5.55 13.20
N PRO A 129 -4.17 6.66 12.68
CA PRO A 129 -2.90 7.22 13.16
C PRO A 129 -2.87 7.51 14.67
N THR A 130 -4.02 7.82 15.25
CA THR A 130 -4.21 8.12 16.69
C THR A 130 -4.43 6.88 17.56
N SER A 131 -4.50 5.69 16.97
CA SER A 131 -4.69 4.44 17.71
C SER A 131 -3.41 4.00 18.41
N GLU A 132 -3.55 3.34 19.56
CA GLU A 132 -2.44 2.75 20.32
C GLU A 132 -1.56 1.86 19.44
N ARG A 133 -2.19 0.97 18.66
CA ARG A 133 -1.48 0.05 17.74
C ARG A 133 -0.61 0.78 16.71
N ALA A 134 -1.13 1.85 16.09
CA ALA A 134 -0.37 2.63 15.12
C ALA A 134 0.80 3.37 15.80
N ILE A 135 0.54 3.99 16.94
CA ILE A 135 1.54 4.74 17.71
C ILE A 135 2.67 3.81 18.17
N GLU A 136 2.34 2.64 18.73
CA GLU A 136 3.32 1.64 19.16
C GLU A 136 4.18 1.13 18.01
N ALA A 137 3.56 0.87 16.85
CA ALA A 137 4.29 0.42 15.67
C ALA A 137 5.26 1.49 15.13
N VAL A 138 4.82 2.75 15.06
CA VAL A 138 5.68 3.87 14.66
C VAL A 138 6.81 4.07 15.67
N ALA A 139 6.51 4.06 16.98
CA ALA A 139 7.51 4.16 18.04
C ALA A 139 8.53 3.03 17.96
N ARG A 140 8.07 1.79 17.69
CA ARG A 140 8.94 0.62 17.53
C ARG A 140 9.85 0.76 16.32
N MET A 141 9.32 1.20 15.18
CA MET A 141 10.11 1.48 13.98
C MET A 141 11.17 2.55 14.25
N ASN A 142 10.79 3.67 14.85
CA ASN A 142 11.70 4.76 15.21
C ASN A 142 12.79 4.29 16.16
N TYR A 143 12.45 3.51 17.18
CA TYR A 143 13.42 2.90 18.09
C TYR A 143 14.45 2.05 17.33
N LEU A 144 14.00 1.16 16.43
CA LEU A 144 14.88 0.28 15.66
C LEU A 144 15.82 1.06 14.72
N HIS A 145 15.35 2.15 14.13
CA HIS A 145 16.17 3.02 13.29
C HIS A 145 17.11 3.93 14.09
N SER A 146 16.71 4.38 15.29
CA SER A 146 17.44 5.39 16.07
C SER A 146 18.89 5.02 16.37
N ARG A 147 19.17 3.75 16.69
CA ARG A 147 20.53 3.26 16.94
C ARG A 147 21.45 3.40 15.71
N TYR A 148 20.91 3.22 14.51
CA TYR A 148 21.67 3.31 13.28
C TYR A 148 21.80 4.76 12.82
N GLN A 149 20.79 5.60 13.05
CA GLN A 149 20.87 7.04 12.83
C GLN A 149 21.95 7.67 13.72
N LYS A 150 21.94 7.37 15.03
CA LYS A 150 22.97 7.84 15.99
C LYS A 150 24.38 7.38 15.64
N ALA A 151 24.51 6.21 14.99
CA ALA A 151 25.77 5.69 14.51
C ALA A 151 26.16 6.18 13.09
N GLY A 152 25.40 7.11 12.50
CA GLY A 152 25.64 7.64 11.16
C GLY A 152 25.44 6.64 10.01
N LYS A 153 24.75 5.52 10.27
CA LYS A 153 24.54 4.41 9.30
C LYS A 153 23.22 4.50 8.54
N ILE A 154 22.25 5.25 9.05
CA ILE A 154 21.03 5.63 8.34
C ILE A 154 21.02 7.15 8.28
N SER A 155 21.15 7.70 7.08
CA SER A 155 21.08 9.14 6.83
C SER A 155 19.63 9.59 6.62
N ASN A 156 19.41 10.91 6.70
CA ASN A 156 18.12 11.49 6.31
C ASN A 156 17.79 11.19 4.83
N ASP A 157 18.79 11.08 3.97
CA ASP A 157 18.59 10.76 2.55
C ASP A 157 18.08 9.34 2.36
N ASP A 158 18.61 8.38 3.12
CA ASP A 158 18.14 7.00 3.11
C ASP A 158 16.67 6.91 3.55
N LEU A 159 16.32 7.66 4.60
CA LEU A 159 14.95 7.75 5.12
C LEU A 159 14.01 8.42 4.10
N LEU A 160 14.40 9.57 3.56
CA LEU A 160 13.59 10.32 2.59
C LEU A 160 13.39 9.55 1.29
N TYR A 161 14.43 8.85 0.80
CA TYR A 161 14.31 7.95 -0.35
C TYR A 161 13.32 6.82 -0.07
N THR A 162 13.47 6.15 1.08
CA THR A 162 12.61 5.04 1.50
C THR A 162 11.15 5.50 1.64
N LEU A 163 10.91 6.64 2.28
CA LEU A 163 9.58 7.24 2.38
C LEU A 163 8.98 7.53 1.00
N GLY A 164 9.77 8.12 0.10
CA GLY A 164 9.35 8.48 -1.25
C GLY A 164 8.92 7.28 -2.08
N ILE A 165 9.65 6.16 -2.04
CA ILE A 165 9.25 4.96 -2.78
C ILE A 165 8.01 4.31 -2.17
N PHE A 166 7.83 4.33 -0.84
CA PHE A 166 6.58 3.87 -0.23
C PHE A 166 5.37 4.73 -0.64
N ALA A 167 5.57 6.04 -0.79
CA ALA A 167 4.53 6.95 -1.25
C ALA A 167 4.18 6.78 -2.74
N LEU A 168 5.15 6.42 -3.57
CA LEU A 168 5.02 6.46 -5.03
C LEU A 168 4.81 5.10 -5.69
N GLU A 169 5.36 4.01 -5.14
CA GLU A 169 5.23 2.70 -5.78
C GLU A 169 3.78 2.21 -5.86
N PRO A 170 2.94 2.32 -4.82
CA PRO A 170 1.55 1.88 -4.93
C PRO A 170 0.80 2.53 -6.09
N SER A 171 0.87 3.86 -6.22
CA SER A 171 0.21 4.57 -7.32
C SER A 171 0.78 4.22 -8.69
N ARG A 172 2.10 4.06 -8.81
CA ARG A 172 2.75 3.65 -10.08
C ARG A 172 2.31 2.27 -10.54
N TRP A 173 2.22 1.31 -9.62
CA TRP A 173 1.80 -0.05 -9.95
C TRP A 173 0.31 -0.11 -10.28
N ILE A 174 -0.53 0.51 -9.44
CA ILE A 174 -1.99 0.55 -9.64
C ILE A 174 -2.32 1.20 -10.98
N ASN A 175 -1.81 2.40 -11.26
CA ASN A 175 -2.12 3.12 -12.50
C ASN A 175 -1.64 2.41 -13.76
N ARG A 176 -0.72 1.45 -13.64
CA ARG A 176 -0.18 0.69 -14.78
C ARG A 176 -0.87 -0.65 -15.01
N TYR A 177 -1.30 -1.33 -13.95
CA TYR A 177 -1.69 -2.74 -14.04
C TYR A 177 -3.08 -3.05 -13.47
N GLU A 178 -3.70 -2.14 -12.73
CA GLU A 178 -5.06 -2.35 -12.21
C GLU A 178 -6.13 -1.96 -13.23
N TRP A 179 -7.36 -2.40 -12.95
CA TRP A 179 -8.56 -2.16 -13.76
C TRP A 179 -8.96 -0.67 -13.87
N ARG A 180 -8.36 0.21 -13.07
CA ARG A 180 -8.49 1.67 -13.18
C ARG A 180 -7.27 2.38 -12.59
N CYS A 181 -7.10 3.65 -12.97
CA CYS A 181 -6.19 4.57 -12.29
C CYS A 181 -6.77 5.03 -10.94
N MET A 182 -5.87 5.46 -10.06
CA MET A 182 -6.22 6.17 -8.83
C MET A 182 -6.82 7.54 -9.16
N THR A 183 -7.82 7.94 -8.37
CA THR A 183 -8.44 9.27 -8.46
C THR A 183 -7.57 10.35 -7.83
N ASP A 184 -7.86 11.62 -8.08
CA ASP A 184 -7.16 12.74 -7.43
C ASP A 184 -7.29 12.68 -5.90
N VAL A 185 -8.43 12.20 -5.39
CA VAL A 185 -8.69 12.03 -3.96
C VAL A 185 -7.79 10.95 -3.36
N GLU A 186 -7.66 9.82 -4.06
CA GLU A 186 -6.81 8.71 -3.64
C GLU A 186 -5.32 9.07 -3.70
N MET A 187 -4.90 9.81 -4.73
CA MET A 187 -3.54 10.32 -4.86
C MET A 187 -3.21 11.32 -3.74
N CYS A 188 -4.14 12.23 -3.42
CA CYS A 188 -3.98 13.15 -2.30
C CYS A 188 -3.87 12.39 -0.98
N ALA A 189 -4.70 11.35 -0.77
CA ALA A 189 -4.63 10.52 0.42
C ALA A 189 -3.27 9.83 0.57
N CYS A 190 -2.72 9.26 -0.51
CA CYS A 190 -1.37 8.68 -0.48
C CYS A 190 -0.33 9.73 -0.06
N GLY A 191 -0.37 10.93 -0.65
CA GLY A 191 0.54 12.02 -0.29
C GLY A 191 0.40 12.44 1.18
N THR A 192 -0.82 12.75 1.62
CA THR A 192 -1.10 13.18 2.99
C THR A 192 -0.68 12.14 4.02
N TYR A 193 -1.01 10.86 3.78
CA TYR A 193 -0.67 9.78 4.69
C TYR A 193 0.86 9.59 4.82
N TRP A 194 1.58 9.51 3.71
CA TRP A 194 3.02 9.29 3.76
C TRP A 194 3.80 10.52 4.24
N LYS A 195 3.28 11.73 4.00
CA LYS A 195 3.82 12.93 4.64
C LYS A 195 3.64 12.88 6.16
N ASN A 196 2.46 12.48 6.64
CA ASN A 196 2.23 12.30 8.07
C ASN A 196 3.17 11.24 8.68
N MET A 197 3.42 10.13 7.98
CA MET A 197 4.41 9.13 8.39
C MET A 197 5.81 9.71 8.46
N GLY A 198 6.24 10.49 7.45
CA GLY A 198 7.55 11.11 7.46
C GLY A 198 7.73 12.13 8.59
N ASP A 199 6.67 12.88 8.92
CA ASP A 199 6.66 13.77 10.09
C ASP A 199 6.83 12.97 11.39
N ALA A 200 6.10 11.86 11.54
CA ALA A 200 6.18 10.99 12.71
C ALA A 200 7.54 10.26 12.84
N MET A 201 8.29 10.17 11.74
CA MET A 201 9.66 9.66 11.69
C MET A 201 10.72 10.77 11.80
N GLU A 202 10.31 12.03 11.95
CA GLU A 202 11.19 13.21 11.99
C GLU A 202 12.09 13.36 10.76
N ILE A 203 11.59 12.96 9.58
CA ILE A 203 12.34 13.05 8.32
C ILE A 203 12.36 14.49 7.85
N SER A 204 13.56 15.04 7.60
CA SER A 204 13.71 16.36 7.00
C SER A 204 13.41 16.35 5.52
N TYR A 205 12.50 17.23 5.09
CA TYR A 205 12.16 17.44 3.68
C TYR A 205 12.97 18.54 3.00
N SER A 206 13.98 19.12 3.67
CA SER A 206 14.74 20.29 3.19
C SER A 206 15.37 20.16 1.80
N LYS A 207 15.53 18.93 1.30
CA LYS A 207 16.04 18.65 -0.06
C LYS A 207 14.96 18.72 -1.15
N LEU A 208 13.68 18.71 -0.78
CA LEU A 208 12.58 18.80 -1.73
C LEU A 208 12.31 20.26 -2.07
N ARG A 209 12.17 20.58 -3.36
CA ARG A 209 11.85 21.95 -3.81
C ARG A 209 10.56 22.50 -3.18
N SER A 210 9.61 21.62 -2.88
CA SER A 210 8.34 21.98 -2.26
C SER A 210 8.46 22.32 -0.78
N SER A 211 9.56 21.97 -0.09
CA SER A 211 9.68 22.16 1.37
C SER A 211 9.64 23.62 1.80
N ALA A 212 9.95 24.55 0.90
CA ALA A 212 9.89 25.98 1.17
C ALA A 212 8.45 26.52 1.25
N ASN A 213 7.47 25.81 0.69
CA ASN A 213 6.11 26.31 0.48
C ASN A 213 5.05 25.62 1.36
N GLY A 214 5.46 24.70 2.24
CA GLY A 214 4.56 23.92 3.12
C GLY A 214 4.00 22.69 2.43
#